data_AF-A0A6G4QU68-F1
#
_entry.id   AF-A0A6G4QU68-F1
#
_cell.length_a   1.000
_cell.length_b   1.000
_cell.length_c   1.000
_cell.angle_alpha   90.00
_cell.angle_beta   90.00
_cell.angle_gamma   90.00
#
_symmetry.space_group_name_H-M   'P 1'
#
loop_
_entity.id
_entity.type
_entity.pdbx_description
1 polymer ?
#
loop_
_entity_poly.entity_id
_entity_poly.type
_entity_poly.pdbx_seq_one_letter_code
_entity_poly.pdbx_strand_id
1 'polypeptide(L)'
;MYFPDLSPYSYGKGIVEVGVYNVGWLSSARDYSQGPCPEGFLARIDQRAQSPVNLFRGSHLCEFCPPPETEIRNGMEIIKPLPERMGDGEIRVVGRDGAVYAAPVMIAHYIREHGYLPPRQFIDAVFEDRPPSDKPRLTIGVIGDDDKTRLLATLSEIANQPK
;
A
#
# COMPACT_ATOMS: atom_id res chain seq x y z
N MET A 1 -8.91 -6.89 7.78
CA MET A 1 -9.61 -5.74 7.14
C MET A 1 -9.69 -6.03 5.66
N TYR A 2 -10.79 -5.73 4.98
CA TYR A 2 -11.01 -6.11 3.58
C TYR A 2 -11.30 -4.91 2.69
N PHE A 3 -10.64 -4.84 1.54
CA PHE A 3 -11.04 -4.00 0.41
C PHE A 3 -10.96 -4.83 -0.86
N PRO A 4 -12.01 -4.80 -1.72
CA PRO A 4 -11.95 -5.52 -2.99
C PRO A 4 -10.77 -5.05 -3.83
N ASP A 5 -10.14 -5.97 -4.53
CA ASP A 5 -9.11 -5.64 -5.51
C ASP A 5 -9.65 -4.65 -6.55
N LEU A 6 -8.81 -3.69 -6.91
CA LEU A 6 -9.09 -2.58 -7.83
C LEU A 6 -10.20 -1.64 -7.37
N SER A 7 -10.69 -1.75 -6.14
CA SER A 7 -11.56 -0.74 -5.55
C SER A 7 -10.77 0.54 -5.23
N PRO A 8 -11.41 1.73 -5.24
CA PRO A 8 -10.75 2.96 -4.81
C PRO A 8 -10.18 2.85 -3.39
N TYR A 9 -8.94 3.30 -3.22
CA TYR A 9 -8.25 3.29 -1.95
C TYR A 9 -8.99 4.18 -0.92
N SER A 10 -9.24 3.62 0.26
CA SER A 10 -10.06 4.26 1.30
C SER A 10 -9.57 4.01 2.73
N TYR A 11 -8.37 3.45 2.90
CA TYR A 11 -7.76 3.23 4.22
C TYR A 11 -7.32 4.56 4.87
N GLY A 12 -6.93 5.56 4.07
CA GLY A 12 -6.43 6.85 4.55
C GLY A 12 -7.53 7.84 4.99
N LYS A 13 -7.51 8.23 6.27
CA LYS A 13 -8.04 9.48 6.90
C LYS A 13 -9.23 10.24 6.25
N GLY A 14 -10.18 9.56 5.63
CA GLY A 14 -11.38 10.19 5.06
C GLY A 14 -11.17 11.00 3.77
N ILE A 15 -10.02 10.87 3.10
CA ILE A 15 -9.77 11.48 1.78
C ILE A 15 -9.60 10.35 0.77
N VAL A 16 -10.47 10.32 -0.25
CA VAL A 16 -10.29 9.43 -1.39
C VAL A 16 -9.10 9.94 -2.21
N GLU A 17 -8.02 9.16 -2.24
CA GLU A 17 -6.90 9.44 -3.13
C GLU A 17 -7.32 9.04 -4.56
N VAL A 18 -7.61 10.03 -5.40
CA VAL A 18 -8.03 9.80 -6.80
C VAL A 18 -6.93 9.08 -7.57
N GLY A 19 -7.29 8.01 -8.27
CA GLY A 19 -6.34 7.20 -9.05
C GLY A 19 -5.54 6.19 -8.24
N VAL A 20 -5.86 6.01 -6.95
CA VAL A 20 -5.25 4.98 -6.08
C VAL A 20 -6.22 3.83 -5.85
N TYR A 21 -5.74 2.60 -5.99
CA TYR A 21 -6.55 1.39 -5.97
C TYR A 21 -6.01 0.34 -4.98
N ASN A 22 -6.92 -0.33 -4.27
CA ASN A 22 -6.58 -1.41 -3.34
C ASN A 22 -6.18 -2.68 -4.09
N VAL A 23 -5.15 -3.37 -3.60
CA VAL A 23 -4.79 -4.73 -4.05
C VAL A 23 -4.34 -5.57 -2.85
N GLY A 24 -4.86 -6.79 -2.71
CA GLY A 24 -4.37 -7.75 -1.72
C GLY A 24 -4.80 -7.48 -0.28
N TRP A 25 -5.85 -6.67 -0.07
CA TRP A 25 -6.48 -6.45 1.24
C TRP A 25 -7.54 -7.53 1.50
N LEU A 26 -7.08 -8.75 1.75
CA LEU A 26 -7.91 -9.95 1.82
C LEU A 26 -8.55 -10.14 3.21
N SER A 27 -9.58 -10.97 3.27
CA SER A 27 -10.17 -11.46 4.52
C SER A 27 -10.64 -12.90 4.35
N SER A 28 -10.54 -13.68 5.43
CA SER A 28 -11.05 -15.06 5.52
C SER A 28 -12.55 -15.19 5.24
N ALA A 29 -13.32 -14.10 5.36
CA ALA A 29 -14.75 -14.06 5.09
C ALA A 29 -15.10 -13.84 3.59
N ARG A 30 -14.10 -13.73 2.71
CA ARG A 30 -14.28 -13.42 1.28
C ARG A 30 -13.40 -14.32 0.42
N ASP A 31 -13.96 -14.79 -0.68
CA ASP A 31 -13.18 -15.46 -1.70
C ASP A 31 -12.25 -14.45 -2.41
N TYR A 32 -11.14 -14.97 -2.93
CA TYR A 32 -10.18 -14.21 -3.73
C TYR A 32 -9.63 -15.09 -4.86
N SER A 33 -9.13 -14.44 -5.90
CA SER A 33 -8.51 -15.12 -7.04
C SER A 33 -7.28 -15.89 -6.60
N GLN A 34 -7.17 -17.15 -7.01
CA GLN A 34 -6.01 -18.00 -6.75
C GLN A 34 -5.40 -18.50 -8.05
N GLY A 35 -4.09 -18.70 -8.05
CA GLY A 35 -3.36 -19.21 -9.20
C GLY A 35 -1.88 -18.83 -9.22
N PRO A 36 -1.12 -19.33 -10.20
CA PRO A 36 0.29 -19.05 -10.31
C PRO A 36 0.54 -17.61 -10.73
N CYS A 37 1.48 -16.94 -10.04
CA CYS A 37 2.02 -15.66 -10.49
C CYS A 37 3.16 -15.88 -11.51
N PRO A 38 3.41 -14.93 -12.43
CA PRO A 38 4.54 -14.99 -13.34
C PRO A 38 5.89 -15.08 -12.61
N GLU A 39 6.87 -15.71 -13.25
CA GLU A 39 8.23 -15.84 -12.70
C GLU A 39 8.83 -14.47 -12.39
N GLY A 40 9.51 -14.36 -11.25
CA GLY A 40 10.15 -13.12 -10.79
C GLY A 40 9.19 -12.06 -10.23
N PHE A 41 7.87 -12.25 -10.30
CA PHE A 41 6.89 -11.31 -9.73
C PHE A 41 7.05 -11.22 -8.20
N LEU A 42 7.10 -12.35 -7.51
CA LEU A 42 7.21 -12.39 -6.06
C LEU A 42 8.51 -11.73 -5.55
N ALA A 43 9.64 -11.93 -6.23
CA ALA A 43 10.90 -11.27 -5.89
C ALA A 43 10.82 -9.74 -5.96
N ARG A 44 10.07 -9.20 -6.92
CA ARG A 44 9.84 -7.75 -7.06
C ARG A 44 8.92 -7.19 -5.98
N ILE A 45 7.97 -8.00 -5.51
CA ILE A 45 7.12 -7.67 -4.36
C ILE A 45 7.95 -7.68 -3.08
N ASP A 46 8.74 -8.73 -2.84
CA ASP A 46 9.60 -8.84 -1.66
C ASP A 46 10.57 -7.66 -1.56
N GLN A 47 11.14 -7.20 -2.69
CA GLN A 47 11.99 -6.02 -2.73
C GLN A 47 11.26 -4.75 -2.27
N ARG A 48 9.99 -4.57 -2.69
CA ARG A 48 9.19 -3.39 -2.30
C ARG A 48 8.76 -3.45 -0.84
N ALA A 49 8.44 -4.65 -0.34
CA ALA A 49 8.04 -4.84 1.05
C ALA A 49 9.15 -4.46 2.06
N GLN A 50 10.42 -4.41 1.63
CA GLN A 50 11.54 -3.93 2.44
C GLN A 50 11.55 -2.41 2.67
N SER A 51 10.75 -1.63 1.93
CA SER A 51 10.66 -0.17 2.07
C SER A 51 9.21 0.29 1.93
N PRO A 52 8.35 -0.02 2.92
CA PRO A 52 6.94 0.35 2.90
C PRO A 52 6.75 1.87 2.88
N VAL A 53 5.71 2.32 2.19
CA VAL A 53 5.41 3.75 1.99
C VAL A 53 4.68 4.34 3.19
N ASN A 54 3.76 3.57 3.79
CA ASN A 54 3.11 3.93 5.05
C ASN A 54 3.25 2.79 6.05
N LEU A 55 3.49 3.16 7.32
CA LEU A 55 3.39 2.27 8.48
C LEU A 55 2.18 2.69 9.31
N PHE A 56 1.46 1.71 9.84
CA PHE A 56 0.25 1.88 10.62
C PHE A 56 0.50 1.50 12.08
N ARG A 57 -0.28 2.09 13.01
CA ARG A 57 -0.12 1.87 14.47
C ARG A 57 -0.67 0.53 14.97
N GLY A 58 -0.92 -0.41 14.07
CA GLY A 58 -1.43 -1.73 14.38
C GLY A 58 -0.90 -2.72 13.35
N SER A 59 -0.90 -4.00 13.71
CA SER A 59 -0.36 -5.06 12.86
C SER A 59 -1.50 -5.91 12.30
N HIS A 60 -1.43 -6.20 11.01
CA HIS A 60 -2.32 -7.12 10.34
C HIS A 60 -1.76 -8.54 10.45
N LEU A 61 -2.47 -9.39 11.20
CA LEU A 61 -2.20 -10.82 11.28
C LEU A 61 -2.91 -11.54 10.13
N CYS A 62 -2.24 -12.49 9.49
CA CYS A 62 -2.85 -13.35 8.48
C CYS A 62 -4.02 -14.16 9.07
N GLU A 63 -5.20 -14.03 8.46
CA GLU A 63 -6.42 -14.73 8.87
C GLU A 63 -6.52 -16.16 8.30
N PHE A 64 -5.62 -16.53 7.38
CA PHE A 64 -5.66 -17.81 6.64
C PHE A 64 -4.69 -18.86 7.17
N CYS A 65 -3.67 -18.43 7.93
CA CYS A 65 -2.76 -19.33 8.61
C CYS A 65 -3.42 -19.95 9.84
N PRO A 66 -2.94 -21.12 10.32
CA PRO A 66 -3.31 -21.61 11.64
C PRO A 66 -3.06 -20.56 12.72
N PRO A 67 -3.89 -20.55 13.79
CA PRO A 67 -3.72 -19.60 14.89
C PRO A 67 -2.29 -19.62 15.45
N PRO A 68 -1.70 -18.45 15.72
CA PRO A 68 -0.39 -18.36 16.34
C PRO A 68 -0.39 -18.88 17.78
N GLU A 69 0.80 -19.20 18.29
CA GLU A 69 0.97 -19.56 19.69
C GLU A 69 0.57 -18.40 20.62
N THR A 70 0.05 -18.74 21.79
CA THR A 70 -0.31 -17.76 22.82
C THR A 70 0.36 -18.10 24.15
N GLU A 71 0.74 -17.06 24.89
CA GLU A 71 1.34 -17.16 26.22
C GLU A 71 0.55 -16.29 27.21
N ILE A 72 0.28 -16.80 28.40
CA ILE A 72 -0.27 -15.97 29.48
C ILE A 72 0.88 -15.28 30.22
N ARG A 73 0.92 -13.95 30.16
CA ARG A 73 1.88 -13.13 30.90
C ARG A 73 1.15 -12.10 31.75
N ASN A 74 1.34 -12.17 33.07
CA ASN A 74 0.64 -11.34 34.05
C ASN A 74 -0.90 -11.40 33.93
N GLY A 75 -1.46 -12.58 33.65
CA GLY A 75 -2.89 -12.78 33.47
C GLY A 75 -3.46 -12.25 32.15
N MET A 76 -2.62 -11.78 31.23
CA MET A 76 -3.02 -11.36 29.88
C MET A 76 -2.53 -12.37 28.84
N GLU A 77 -3.38 -12.67 27.87
CA GLU A 77 -2.99 -13.48 26.70
C GLU A 77 -2.16 -12.64 25.73
N ILE A 78 -0.95 -13.11 25.45
CA ILE A 78 0.00 -12.51 24.52
C ILE A 78 0.10 -13.43 23.31
N ILE A 79 -0.28 -12.89 22.15
CA ILE A 79 -0.18 -13.60 20.88
C ILE A 79 1.24 -13.47 20.34
N LYS A 80 1.84 -14.59 19.90
CA LYS A 80 3.19 -14.64 19.31
C LYS A 80 3.12 -15.11 17.86
N PRO A 81 2.74 -14.22 16.92
CA PRO A 81 2.74 -14.59 15.51
C PRO A 81 4.17 -14.68 14.99
N LEU A 82 4.39 -15.58 14.04
CA LEU A 82 5.63 -15.60 13.28
C LEU A 82 5.73 -14.31 12.44
N PRO A 83 6.91 -13.67 12.34
CA PRO A 83 7.05 -12.38 11.68
C PRO A 83 6.51 -12.34 10.24
N GLU A 84 6.65 -13.42 9.48
CA GLU A 84 6.17 -13.51 8.10
C GLU A 84 4.64 -13.58 7.95
N ARG A 85 3.92 -13.83 9.05
CA ARG A 85 2.46 -13.90 9.10
C ARG A 85 1.83 -12.59 9.56
N MET A 86 2.63 -11.56 9.77
CA MET A 86 2.19 -10.28 10.28
C MET A 86 2.88 -9.11 9.58
N GLY A 87 2.16 -8.01 9.36
CA GLY A 87 2.74 -6.79 8.79
C GLY A 87 1.91 -5.56 9.13
N ASP A 88 2.54 -4.40 9.18
CA ASP A 88 1.93 -3.14 9.63
C ASP A 88 2.03 -2.01 8.60
N GLY A 89 2.45 -2.32 7.37
CA GLY A 89 2.64 -1.31 6.32
C GLY A 89 2.00 -1.65 4.99
N GLU A 90 2.16 -0.73 4.04
CA GLU A 90 1.77 -0.91 2.64
C GLU A 90 2.91 -0.55 1.68
N ILE A 91 2.87 -1.17 0.51
CA ILE A 91 3.64 -0.77 -0.66
C ILE A 91 2.75 0.00 -1.62
N ARG A 92 3.35 0.86 -2.44
CA ARG A 92 2.69 1.51 -3.58
C ARG A 92 3.43 1.19 -4.86
N VAL A 93 2.68 0.87 -5.92
CA VAL A 93 3.20 0.56 -7.25
C VAL A 93 2.52 1.48 -8.25
N VAL A 94 3.30 2.15 -9.10
CA VAL A 94 2.76 3.08 -10.11
C VAL A 94 2.66 2.37 -11.45
N GLY A 95 1.46 2.31 -12.01
CA GLY A 95 1.19 1.82 -13.36
C GLY A 95 1.53 2.86 -14.44
N ARG A 96 1.58 2.41 -15.69
CA ARG A 96 1.95 3.25 -16.85
C ARG A 96 1.00 4.42 -17.10
N ASP A 97 -0.27 4.26 -16.80
CA ASP A 97 -1.33 5.25 -16.93
C ASP A 97 -1.37 6.25 -15.76
N GLY A 98 -0.45 6.11 -14.79
CA GLY A 98 -0.42 6.90 -13.56
C GLY A 98 -1.33 6.36 -12.46
N ALA A 99 -2.03 5.24 -12.66
CA ALA A 99 -2.75 4.56 -11.59
C ALA A 99 -1.75 4.10 -10.51
N VAL A 100 -2.13 4.23 -9.25
CA VAL A 100 -1.32 3.77 -8.12
C VAL A 100 -2.03 2.60 -7.45
N TYR A 101 -1.31 1.52 -7.19
CA TYR A 101 -1.83 0.36 -6.49
C TYR A 101 -1.25 0.30 -5.09
N ALA A 102 -2.12 0.35 -4.09
CA ALA A 102 -1.79 0.25 -2.68
C ALA A 102 -2.08 -1.17 -2.18
N ALA A 103 -1.05 -1.85 -1.70
CA ALA A 103 -1.13 -3.21 -1.22
C ALA A 103 -0.49 -3.35 0.17
N PRO A 104 -1.04 -4.17 1.08
CA PRO A 104 -0.38 -4.43 2.35
C PRO A 104 0.95 -5.14 2.10
N VAL A 105 1.93 -4.95 2.97
CA VAL A 105 3.20 -5.72 2.91
C VAL A 105 2.95 -7.24 2.98
N MET A 106 1.82 -7.65 3.54
CA MET A 106 1.34 -9.03 3.59
C MET A 106 1.02 -9.65 2.22
N ILE A 107 0.95 -8.87 1.14
CA ILE A 107 0.67 -9.39 -0.21
C ILE A 107 1.67 -10.48 -0.63
N ALA A 108 2.94 -10.36 -0.25
CA ALA A 108 3.96 -11.37 -0.53
C ALA A 108 3.63 -12.72 0.14
N HIS A 109 3.21 -12.68 1.40
CA HIS A 109 2.79 -13.86 2.16
C HIS A 109 1.54 -14.48 1.54
N TYR A 110 0.56 -13.68 1.13
CA TYR A 110 -0.67 -14.18 0.50
C TYR A 110 -0.41 -14.88 -0.83
N ILE A 111 0.48 -14.35 -1.66
CA ILE A 111 0.88 -14.98 -2.92
C ILE A 111 1.59 -16.31 -2.63
N ARG A 112 2.57 -16.31 -1.70
CA ARG A 112 3.46 -17.44 -1.45
C ARG A 112 2.76 -18.60 -0.75
N GLU A 113 2.02 -18.31 0.31
CA GLU A 113 1.47 -19.33 1.23
C GLU A 113 -0.01 -19.65 0.95
N HIS A 114 -0.72 -18.72 0.31
CA HIS A 114 -2.17 -18.84 0.10
C HIS A 114 -2.57 -18.78 -1.38
N GLY A 115 -1.59 -18.76 -2.29
CA GLY A 115 -1.82 -18.84 -3.74
C GLY A 115 -2.62 -17.68 -4.30
N TYR A 116 -2.71 -16.55 -3.58
CA TYR A 116 -3.41 -15.36 -4.06
C TYR A 116 -2.80 -14.92 -5.40
N LEU A 117 -3.66 -14.76 -6.40
CA LEU A 117 -3.31 -14.26 -7.71
C LEU A 117 -3.81 -12.80 -7.83
N PRO A 118 -2.90 -11.81 -7.76
CA PRO A 118 -3.30 -10.41 -7.88
C PRO A 118 -3.88 -10.08 -9.26
N PRO A 119 -4.64 -8.98 -9.37
CA PRO A 119 -5.16 -8.53 -10.66
C PRO A 119 -4.06 -8.28 -11.68
N ARG A 120 -4.36 -8.58 -12.94
CA ARG A 120 -3.39 -8.48 -14.05
C ARG A 120 -2.75 -7.09 -14.14
N GLN A 121 -3.52 -6.03 -13.93
CA GLN A 121 -3.07 -4.65 -13.98
C GLN A 121 -1.97 -4.37 -12.93
N PHE A 122 -2.11 -4.92 -11.72
CA PHE A 122 -1.10 -4.81 -10.69
C PHE A 122 0.17 -5.59 -11.05
N ILE A 123 0.00 -6.80 -11.60
CA ILE A 123 1.13 -7.63 -12.06
C ILE A 123 1.94 -6.88 -13.12
N ASP A 124 1.27 -6.38 -14.15
CA ASP A 124 1.92 -5.61 -15.22
C ASP A 124 2.61 -4.36 -14.63
N ALA A 125 1.96 -3.63 -13.72
CA ALA A 125 2.54 -2.46 -13.06
C ALA A 125 3.82 -2.80 -12.27
N VAL A 126 3.91 -3.94 -11.57
CA VAL A 126 5.12 -4.34 -10.82
C VAL A 126 6.30 -4.67 -11.75
N PHE A 127 6.03 -5.20 -12.94
CA PHE A 127 7.07 -5.47 -13.94
C PHE A 127 7.56 -4.19 -14.62
N GLU A 128 6.65 -3.25 -14.88
CA GLU A 128 6.95 -1.99 -15.56
C GLU A 128 7.54 -0.93 -14.61
N ASP A 129 7.09 -0.90 -13.36
CA ASP A 129 7.60 -0.03 -12.32
C ASP A 129 9.03 -0.42 -12.01
N ARG A 130 9.96 0.46 -12.40
CA ARG A 130 11.37 0.28 -12.09
C ARG A 130 11.50 0.41 -10.57
N PRO A 131 11.98 -0.61 -9.84
CA PRO A 131 12.18 -0.49 -8.41
C PRO A 131 13.05 0.74 -8.12
N PRO A 132 12.88 1.41 -6.96
CA PRO A 132 13.72 2.53 -6.60
C PRO A 132 15.18 2.14 -6.81
N SER A 133 15.90 2.85 -7.69
CA SER A 133 17.35 2.79 -7.69
C SER A 133 17.84 3.16 -6.30
N ASP A 134 18.99 2.65 -5.84
CA ASP A 134 19.61 2.93 -4.51
C ASP A 134 19.78 4.42 -4.14
N LYS A 135 19.39 5.34 -5.01
CA LYS A 135 19.29 6.77 -4.72
C LYS A 135 17.86 7.12 -4.29
N PRO A 136 17.66 7.68 -3.09
CA PRO A 136 16.34 8.13 -2.65
C PRO A 136 15.80 9.17 -3.64
N ARG A 137 14.69 8.85 -4.32
CA ARG A 137 13.88 9.86 -4.98
C ARG A 137 13.08 10.57 -3.90
N LEU A 138 13.50 11.78 -3.57
CA LEU A 138 12.64 12.77 -2.92
C LEU A 138 11.47 13.07 -3.86
N THR A 139 10.33 12.40 -3.65
CA THR A 139 9.06 12.87 -4.20
C THR A 139 8.31 13.57 -3.08
N ILE A 140 8.71 14.81 -2.83
CA ILE A 140 7.81 15.78 -2.21
C ILE A 140 7.27 16.58 -3.38
N GLY A 141 5.97 16.48 -3.64
CA GLY A 141 5.26 17.51 -4.39
C GLY A 141 5.26 18.79 -3.55
N VAL A 142 6.40 19.47 -3.48
CA VAL A 142 6.46 20.86 -3.05
C VAL A 142 6.09 21.64 -4.30
N ILE A 143 4.98 22.37 -4.21
CA ILE A 143 4.66 23.45 -5.14
C ILE A 143 5.93 24.31 -5.24
N GLY A 144 6.53 24.42 -6.43
CA GLY A 144 7.74 25.20 -6.64
C GLY A 144 7.52 26.64 -6.19
N ASP A 145 8.56 27.27 -5.61
CA ASP A 145 8.47 28.63 -5.05
C ASP A 145 7.92 29.67 -6.04
N ASP A 146 8.05 29.43 -7.35
CA ASP A 146 7.51 30.26 -8.43
C ASP A 146 5.96 30.34 -8.44
N ASP A 147 5.28 29.27 -7.99
CA ASP A 147 3.81 29.25 -7.88
C ASP A 147 3.33 29.86 -6.55
N LYS A 148 4.18 29.89 -5.53
CA LYS A 148 3.91 30.58 -4.26
C LYS A 148 3.88 32.09 -4.46
N THR A 149 4.81 32.61 -5.27
CA THR A 149 4.84 34.03 -5.64
C THR A 149 3.63 34.41 -6.49
N ARG A 150 3.16 33.53 -7.40
CA ARG A 150 1.93 33.75 -8.17
C ARG A 150 0.68 33.73 -7.30
N LEU A 151 0.54 32.78 -6.39
CA LEU A 151 -0.64 32.69 -5.52
C LEU A 151 -0.73 33.88 -4.54
N LEU A 152 0.41 34.31 -3.98
CA LEU A 152 0.47 35.48 -3.10
C LEU A 152 0.27 36.81 -3.85
N ALA A 153 0.72 36.91 -5.10
CA ALA A 153 0.45 38.06 -5.96
C ALA A 153 -1.05 38.18 -6.30
N THR A 154 -1.69 37.07 -6.69
CA THR A 154 -3.13 37.05 -7.01
C THR A 154 -4.01 37.36 -5.77
N LEU A 155 -3.63 36.89 -4.58
CA LEU A 155 -4.36 37.20 -3.35
C LEU A 155 -4.17 38.66 -2.89
N SER A 156 -3.02 39.28 -3.20
CA SER A 156 -2.74 40.69 -2.88
C SER A 156 -3.44 41.65 -3.85
N GLU A 157 -3.68 41.25 -5.10
CA GLU A 157 -4.47 42.00 -6.08
C GLU A 157 -5.98 42.00 -5.78
N ILE A 158 -6.51 40.89 -5.24
CA ILE A 158 -7.91 40.78 -4.82
C ILE A 158 -8.19 41.60 -3.55
N ALA A 159 -7.22 41.75 -2.65
CA ALA A 159 -7.37 42.50 -1.41
C ALA A 159 -7.32 44.04 -1.58
N ASN A 160 -6.83 44.54 -2.71
CA ASN A 160 -6.65 45.98 -2.98
C ASN A 160 -7.65 46.57 -3.99
N GLN A 161 -8.70 45.83 -4.37
CA GLN A 161 -9.79 46.40 -5.14
C GLN A 161 -10.71 47.21 -4.20
N PRO A 162 -10.92 48.52 -4.44
CA PRO A 162 -11.92 49.26 -3.68
C PRO A 162 -13.32 48.71 -4.00
N LYS A 163 -14.18 48.69 -2.98
CA LYS A 163 -15.61 48.33 -3.12
C LYS A 163 -16.31 49.10 -4.23
#